data_AF-E0E137-F1
#
_entry.id   AF-E0E137-F1
#
_cell.length_a   1.000
_cell.length_b   1.000
_cell.length_c   1.000
_cell.angle_alpha   90.00
_cell.angle_beta   90.00
_cell.angle_gamma   90.00
#
_symmetry.space_group_name_H-M   'P 1'
#
loop_
_entity.id
_entity.type
_entity.pdbx_description
1 polymer ?
#
loop_
_entity_poly.entity_id
_entity_poly.type
_entity_poly.pdbx_seq_one_letter_code
_entity_poly.pdbx_strand_id
1 'polypeptide(L)'
;YPILLVKKNLVPDQVVRAIKDLDIKKTYIAGGTNTISKSTEAKLPGVLERMAGKDRYETSVAIAKSKFRDSKEAFIASGEEFADALVISPVSGKYNRPTLLASRNKKTNAVVKKYIGESYLTSITAIGGEKYLPNSIMLDLVGK
;
A
#
# COMPACT_ATOMS: atom_id res chain seq x y z
N TYR A 1 3.96 -12.30 -6.51
CA TYR A 1 2.60 -12.39 -7.06
C TYR A 1 2.46 -11.40 -8.21
N PRO A 2 1.80 -11.73 -9.33
CA PRO A 2 1.44 -10.73 -10.34
C PRO A 2 0.43 -9.73 -9.76
N ILE A 3 0.48 -8.49 -10.25
CA ILE A 3 -0.54 -7.47 -9.96
C ILE A 3 -1.51 -7.43 -11.14
N LEU A 4 -2.79 -7.69 -10.87
CA LEU A 4 -3.85 -7.68 -11.88
C LEU A 4 -4.80 -6.50 -11.63
N LEU A 5 -5.09 -5.71 -12.65
CA LEU A 5 -5.88 -4.49 -12.53
C LEU A 5 -7.36 -4.75 -12.90
N VAL A 6 -8.26 -4.49 -11.96
CA VAL A 6 -9.71 -4.60 -12.18
C VAL A 6 -10.37 -3.22 -12.19
N LYS A 7 -11.58 -3.15 -12.74
CA LYS A 7 -12.45 -1.95 -12.63
C LYS A 7 -13.38 -2.12 -11.44
N LYS A 8 -14.00 -1.02 -11.01
CA LYS A 8 -14.92 -1.01 -9.85
C LYS A 8 -15.97 -2.12 -9.90
N ASN A 9 -16.64 -2.28 -11.03
CA ASN A 9 -17.77 -3.21 -11.20
C ASN A 9 -17.50 -4.29 -12.27
N LEU A 10 -16.23 -4.49 -12.66
CA LEU A 10 -15.87 -5.40 -13.75
C LEU A 10 -14.46 -5.95 -13.56
N VAL A 11 -14.33 -7.28 -13.70
CA VAL A 11 -13.04 -7.94 -13.95
C VAL A 11 -12.86 -8.00 -15.47
N PRO A 12 -11.88 -7.31 -16.07
CA PRO A 12 -11.66 -7.35 -17.52
C PRO A 12 -11.34 -8.77 -18.02
N ASP A 13 -11.73 -9.09 -19.25
CA ASP A 13 -11.51 -10.43 -19.82
C ASP A 13 -10.03 -10.82 -19.87
N GLN A 14 -9.13 -9.85 -20.05
CA GLN A 14 -7.69 -10.08 -19.97
C GLN A 14 -7.26 -10.59 -18.59
N VAL A 15 -7.88 -10.10 -17.52
CA VAL A 15 -7.62 -10.53 -16.14
C VAL A 15 -8.22 -11.90 -15.89
N VAL A 16 -9.42 -12.18 -16.42
CA VAL A 16 -10.03 -13.52 -16.32
C VAL A 16 -9.14 -14.57 -17.00
N ARG A 17 -8.62 -14.26 -18.20
CA ARG A 17 -7.64 -15.12 -18.89
C ARG A 17 -6.37 -15.29 -18.08
N ALA A 18 -5.77 -14.20 -17.59
CA ALA A 18 -4.56 -14.28 -16.77
C ALA A 18 -4.75 -15.12 -15.49
N ILE A 19 -5.90 -15.03 -14.83
CA ILE A 19 -6.23 -15.86 -13.67
C ILE A 19 -6.24 -17.34 -14.03
N LYS A 20 -6.82 -17.70 -15.19
CA LYS A 20 -6.88 -19.07 -15.68
C LYS A 20 -5.50 -19.57 -16.12
N ASP A 21 -4.81 -18.80 -16.94
CA ASP A 21 -3.53 -19.19 -17.57
C ASP A 21 -2.41 -19.35 -16.53
N LEU A 22 -2.45 -18.56 -15.46
CA LEU A 22 -1.49 -18.62 -14.35
C LEU A 22 -1.96 -19.53 -13.18
N ASP A 23 -3.08 -20.23 -13.35
CA ASP A 23 -3.71 -21.09 -12.35
C ASP A 23 -3.90 -20.42 -10.96
N ILE A 24 -4.32 -19.15 -10.93
CA ILE A 24 -4.46 -18.38 -9.69
C ILE A 24 -5.69 -18.86 -8.91
N LYS A 25 -5.45 -19.50 -7.76
CA LYS A 25 -6.52 -20.02 -6.88
C LYS A 25 -6.89 -19.10 -5.72
N LYS A 26 -6.00 -18.17 -5.36
CA LYS A 26 -6.13 -17.30 -4.19
C LYS A 26 -5.74 -15.88 -4.58
N THR A 27 -6.50 -14.91 -4.11
CA THR A 27 -6.24 -13.50 -4.37
C THR A 27 -6.20 -12.67 -3.10
N TYR A 28 -5.49 -11.56 -3.18
CA TYR A 28 -5.56 -10.48 -2.22
C TYR A 28 -6.13 -9.25 -2.93
N ILE A 29 -6.89 -8.43 -2.21
CA ILE A 29 -7.42 -7.18 -2.75
C ILE A 29 -6.73 -6.01 -2.07
N ALA A 30 -6.16 -5.10 -2.87
CA ALA A 30 -5.67 -3.81 -2.41
C ALA A 30 -6.69 -2.73 -2.80
N GLY A 31 -7.32 -2.11 -1.80
CA GLY A 31 -8.30 -1.04 -1.98
C GLY A 31 -9.71 -1.37 -1.48
N GLY A 32 -10.46 -0.33 -1.14
CA GLY A 32 -11.80 -0.43 -0.56
C GLY A 32 -12.91 -0.75 -1.58
N THR A 33 -14.12 -0.91 -1.08
CA THR A 33 -15.32 -1.23 -1.89
C THR A 33 -15.73 -0.11 -2.85
N ASN A 34 -15.30 1.13 -2.59
CA ASN A 34 -15.49 2.26 -3.49
C ASN A 34 -14.67 2.12 -4.79
N THR A 35 -13.53 1.43 -4.73
CA THR A 35 -12.63 1.21 -5.88
C THR A 35 -12.81 -0.17 -6.49
N ILE A 36 -13.09 -1.20 -5.67
CA ILE A 36 -13.31 -2.58 -6.11
C ILE A 36 -14.56 -3.09 -5.38
N SER A 37 -15.71 -3.06 -6.05
CA SER A 37 -16.99 -3.39 -5.43
C SER A 37 -17.07 -4.84 -4.98
N LYS A 38 -18.07 -5.15 -4.15
CA LYS A 38 -18.36 -6.53 -3.72
C LYS A 38 -18.73 -7.45 -4.89
N SER A 39 -19.36 -6.92 -5.95
CA SER A 39 -19.67 -7.69 -7.15
C SER A 39 -18.43 -8.03 -7.98
N THR A 40 -17.40 -7.17 -7.97
CA THR A 40 -16.10 -7.48 -8.57
C THR A 40 -15.32 -8.48 -7.70
N GLU A 41 -15.31 -8.30 -6.38
CA GLU A 41 -14.70 -9.24 -5.42
C GLU A 41 -15.25 -10.66 -5.57
N ALA A 42 -16.57 -10.81 -5.71
CA ALA A 42 -17.22 -12.12 -5.86
C ALA A 42 -16.80 -12.88 -7.14
N LYS A 43 -16.18 -12.21 -8.12
CA LYS A 43 -15.66 -12.82 -9.35
C LYS A 43 -14.19 -13.23 -9.25
N LEU A 44 -13.51 -12.93 -8.14
CA LEU A 44 -12.10 -13.27 -7.93
C LEU A 44 -11.97 -14.60 -7.15
N PRO A 45 -10.99 -15.46 -7.50
CA PRO A 45 -10.85 -16.76 -6.86
C PRO A 45 -10.20 -16.65 -5.48
N GLY A 46 -10.84 -17.25 -4.47
CA GLY A 46 -10.23 -17.48 -3.15
C GLY A 46 -9.70 -16.21 -2.50
N VAL A 47 -10.51 -15.15 -2.42
CA VAL A 47 -10.13 -13.88 -1.79
C VAL A 47 -9.79 -14.12 -0.32
N LEU A 48 -8.50 -14.05 0.01
CA LEU A 48 -7.99 -14.32 1.36
C LEU A 48 -8.15 -13.11 2.28
N GLU A 49 -7.94 -11.93 1.73
CA GLU A 49 -7.93 -10.68 2.49
C GLU A 49 -8.12 -9.48 1.57
N ARG A 50 -8.80 -8.46 2.09
CA ARG A 50 -8.86 -7.12 1.51
C ARG A 50 -8.10 -6.13 2.39
N MET A 51 -6.96 -5.66 1.90
CA MET A 51 -6.15 -4.62 2.54
C MET A 51 -6.67 -3.25 2.06
N ALA A 52 -7.39 -2.55 2.93
CA ALA A 52 -8.02 -1.28 2.59
C ALA A 52 -8.18 -0.39 3.83
N GLY A 53 -8.15 0.92 3.60
CA GLY A 53 -8.55 1.93 4.56
C GLY A 53 -9.42 3.01 3.90
N LYS A 54 -9.76 4.05 4.66
CA LYS A 54 -10.60 5.16 4.17
C LYS A 54 -9.94 5.96 3.05
N ASP A 55 -8.62 6.00 3.06
CA ASP A 55 -7.80 6.68 2.06
C ASP A 55 -6.54 5.86 1.71
N ARG A 56 -5.66 6.47 0.92
CA ARG A 56 -4.41 5.84 0.47
C ARG A 56 -3.39 5.67 1.60
N TYR A 57 -3.43 6.50 2.64
CA TYR A 57 -2.52 6.44 3.77
C TYR A 57 -2.87 5.25 4.66
N GLU A 58 -4.14 5.12 5.03
CA GLU A 58 -4.65 3.96 5.77
C GLU A 58 -4.49 2.66 4.96
N THR A 59 -4.74 2.69 3.64
CA THR A 59 -4.53 1.52 2.78
C THR A 59 -3.06 1.09 2.75
N SER A 60 -2.11 2.03 2.70
CA SER A 60 -0.68 1.70 2.76
C SER A 60 -0.30 1.02 4.08
N VAL A 61 -0.88 1.48 5.20
CA VAL A 61 -0.70 0.84 6.51
C VAL A 61 -1.35 -0.55 6.56
N ALA A 62 -2.52 -0.74 5.96
CA ALA A 62 -3.18 -2.05 5.90
C ALA A 62 -2.32 -3.07 5.13
N ILE A 63 -1.71 -2.66 4.02
CA ILE A 63 -0.78 -3.50 3.25
C ILE A 63 0.47 -3.80 4.09
N ALA A 64 1.04 -2.79 4.76
CA ALA A 64 2.20 -2.97 5.63
C ALA A 64 1.95 -3.99 6.75
N LYS A 65 0.80 -3.89 7.42
CA LYS A 65 0.39 -4.83 8.48
C LYS A 65 0.19 -6.25 7.96
N SER A 66 -0.39 -6.41 6.77
CA SER A 66 -0.67 -7.73 6.19
C SER A 66 0.58 -8.43 5.66
N LYS A 67 1.46 -7.70 4.97
CA LYS A 67 2.56 -8.31 4.19
C LYS A 67 3.96 -8.08 4.75
N PHE A 68 4.12 -7.12 5.66
CA PHE A 68 5.43 -6.66 6.11
C PHE A 68 5.53 -6.54 7.64
N ARG A 69 4.72 -7.31 8.38
CA ARG A 69 4.63 -7.24 9.85
C ARG A 69 5.97 -7.39 10.58
N ASP A 70 6.88 -8.17 10.02
CA ASP A 70 8.17 -8.53 10.62
C ASP A 70 9.31 -7.60 10.13
N SER A 71 8.99 -6.58 9.32
CA SER A 71 9.99 -5.64 8.80
C SER A 71 10.52 -4.71 9.90
N LYS A 72 11.83 -4.46 9.87
CA LYS A 72 12.52 -3.46 10.71
C LYS A 72 12.81 -2.16 9.95
N GLU A 73 12.52 -2.13 8.66
CA GLU A 73 12.82 -1.01 7.77
C GLU A 73 11.61 -0.66 6.91
N ALA A 74 11.37 0.62 6.66
CA ALA A 74 10.29 1.09 5.80
C ALA A 74 10.74 2.23 4.88
N PHE A 75 10.07 2.36 3.75
CA PHE A 75 10.15 3.54 2.90
C PHE A 75 8.95 4.45 3.18
N ILE A 76 9.16 5.76 3.16
CA ILE A 76 8.09 6.76 3.11
C ILE A 76 8.16 7.46 1.76
N ALA A 77 7.05 7.51 1.05
CA ALA A 77 6.90 8.30 -0.17
C ALA A 77 5.72 9.26 -0.03
N SER A 78 5.66 10.28 -0.89
CA SER A 78 4.49 11.16 -0.93
C SER A 78 3.23 10.36 -1.28
N GLY A 79 2.15 10.58 -0.55
CA GLY A 79 0.83 10.12 -0.96
C GLY A 79 0.16 11.07 -1.95
N GLU A 80 0.69 12.27 -2.17
CA GLU A 80 0.09 13.26 -3.07
C GLU A 80 0.60 13.07 -4.50
N GLU A 81 1.89 12.72 -4.65
CA GLU A 81 2.53 12.37 -5.93
C GLU A 81 2.94 10.89 -5.95
N PHE A 82 2.56 10.16 -7.00
CA PHE A 82 2.72 8.70 -7.02
C PHE A 82 4.04 8.21 -7.62
N ALA A 83 4.79 9.06 -8.34
CA ALA A 83 5.96 8.62 -9.12
C ALA A 83 7.05 7.99 -8.24
N ASP A 84 7.37 8.62 -7.11
CA ASP A 84 8.37 8.13 -6.15
C ASP A 84 7.96 6.79 -5.52
N ALA A 85 6.69 6.66 -5.15
CA ALA A 85 6.13 5.40 -4.63
C ALA A 85 6.15 4.28 -5.67
N LEU A 86 5.88 4.61 -6.95
CA LEU A 86 5.87 3.67 -8.05
C LEU A 86 7.26 3.09 -8.31
N VAL A 87 8.29 3.94 -8.38
CA VAL A 87 9.66 3.50 -8.69
C VAL A 87 10.30 2.69 -7.56
N ILE A 88 9.95 2.94 -6.29
CA ILE A 88 10.48 2.17 -5.16
C ILE A 88 9.76 0.82 -4.96
N SER A 89 8.53 0.65 -5.46
CA SER A 89 7.69 -0.53 -5.22
C SER A 89 8.40 -1.89 -5.47
N PRO A 90 9.21 -2.09 -6.54
CA PRO A 90 9.96 -3.33 -6.73
C PRO A 90 11.01 -3.58 -5.63
N VAL A 91 11.67 -2.53 -5.14
CA VAL A 91 12.65 -2.58 -4.05
C VAL A 91 11.98 -2.96 -2.75
N SER A 92 10.82 -2.37 -2.45
CA SER A 92 9.97 -2.69 -1.30
C SER A 92 9.61 -4.18 -1.25
N GLY A 93 9.13 -4.72 -2.37
CA GLY A 93 8.81 -6.15 -2.48
C GLY A 93 10.04 -7.05 -2.37
N LYS A 94 11.15 -6.68 -3.01
CA LYS A 94 12.39 -7.49 -3.03
C LYS A 94 13.02 -7.61 -1.64
N TYR A 95 13.04 -6.52 -0.87
CA TYR A 95 13.72 -6.49 0.44
C TYR A 95 12.77 -6.62 1.63
N ASN A 96 11.50 -6.95 1.39
CA ASN A 96 10.48 -7.08 2.43
C ASN A 96 10.35 -5.81 3.31
N ARG A 97 10.31 -4.63 2.66
CA ARG A 97 10.16 -3.33 3.33
C ARG A 97 8.87 -2.67 2.85
N PRO A 98 7.94 -2.28 3.74
CA PRO A 98 6.72 -1.62 3.29
C PRO A 98 7.03 -0.21 2.80
N THR A 99 6.31 0.24 1.77
CA THR A 99 6.20 1.65 1.42
C THR A 99 4.95 2.21 2.06
N LEU A 100 5.13 3.11 3.03
CA LEU A 100 4.03 3.90 3.61
C LEU A 100 3.93 5.21 2.84
N LEU A 101 2.70 5.72 2.72
CA LEU A 101 2.45 7.02 2.10
C LEU A 101 2.32 8.09 3.19
N ALA A 102 2.76 9.31 2.90
CA ALA A 102 2.58 10.45 3.79
C ALA A 102 2.07 11.70 3.03
N SER A 103 1.19 12.45 3.67
CA SER A 103 0.71 13.76 3.21
C SER A 103 1.61 14.87 3.73
N ARG A 104 1.64 15.99 3.02
CA ARG A 104 2.18 17.26 3.56
C ARG A 104 1.32 17.82 4.69
N ASN A 105 0.06 17.39 4.81
CA ASN A 105 -0.78 17.70 5.95
C ASN A 105 -0.57 16.68 7.08
N LYS A 106 0.13 17.10 8.14
CA LYS A 106 0.40 16.27 9.34
C LYS A 106 -0.85 15.59 9.91
N LYS A 107 -2.00 16.28 9.89
CA LYS A 107 -3.26 15.75 10.44
C LYS A 107 -3.73 14.47 9.73
N THR A 108 -3.41 14.34 8.44
CA THR A 108 -3.76 13.16 7.63
C THR A 108 -2.86 11.97 7.94
N ASN A 109 -1.69 12.19 8.51
CA ASN A 109 -0.68 11.15 8.75
C ASN A 109 -0.87 10.38 10.07
N ALA A 110 -1.93 10.66 10.84
CA ALA A 110 -2.12 10.10 12.18
C ALA A 110 -2.02 8.56 12.20
N VAL A 111 -2.60 7.87 11.22
CA VAL A 111 -2.57 6.40 11.13
C VAL A 111 -1.18 5.87 10.77
N VAL A 112 -0.43 6.60 9.93
CA VAL A 112 0.94 6.25 9.54
C VAL A 112 1.88 6.44 10.72
N LYS A 113 1.79 7.57 11.41
CA LYS A 113 2.53 7.87 12.65
C LYS A 113 2.26 6.82 13.72
N LYS A 114 0.99 6.46 13.93
CA LYS A 114 0.60 5.41 14.87
C LYS A 114 1.23 4.06 14.51
N TYR A 115 1.15 3.65 13.24
CA TYR A 115 1.76 2.40 12.79
C TYR A 115 3.27 2.39 13.02
N ILE A 116 3.97 3.47 12.70
CA ILE A 116 5.42 3.59 12.95
C ILE A 116 5.71 3.41 14.44
N GLY A 117 5.00 4.13 15.32
CA GLY A 117 5.21 4.05 16.78
C GLY A 117 4.87 2.70 17.42
N GLU A 118 3.97 1.92 16.82
CA GLU A 118 3.57 0.58 17.29
C GLU A 118 4.38 -0.56 16.64
N SER A 119 5.20 -0.25 15.65
CA SER A 119 5.97 -1.23 14.88
C SER A 119 7.39 -1.45 15.43
N TYR A 120 8.08 -2.47 14.93
CA TYR A 120 9.50 -2.72 15.20
C TYR A 120 10.43 -2.00 14.21
N LEU A 121 9.94 -0.95 13.54
CA LEU A 121 10.75 -0.19 12.59
C LEU A 121 11.88 0.54 13.32
N THR A 122 13.10 0.31 12.86
CA THR A 122 14.34 0.92 13.37
C THR A 122 14.96 1.89 12.37
N SER A 123 14.63 1.74 11.08
CA SER A 123 15.10 2.62 10.01
C SER A 123 13.93 2.98 9.09
N ILE A 124 13.88 4.25 8.72
CA ILE A 124 12.89 4.79 7.79
C ILE A 124 13.63 5.63 6.76
N THR A 125 13.45 5.31 5.48
CA THR A 125 14.07 6.03 4.37
C THR A 125 13.01 6.82 3.61
N ALA A 126 13.22 8.14 3.50
CA ALA A 126 12.39 9.00 2.65
C ALA A 126 12.74 8.78 1.17
N ILE A 127 11.71 8.62 0.33
CA ILE A 127 11.84 8.52 -1.12
C ILE A 127 11.06 9.68 -1.73
N GLY A 128 11.79 10.59 -2.36
CA GLY A 128 11.25 11.79 -2.99
C GLY A 128 11.90 13.07 -2.47
N GLY A 129 11.60 14.17 -3.15
CA GLY A 129 12.14 15.49 -2.80
C GLY A 129 11.39 16.17 -1.65
N GLU A 130 12.08 17.09 -0.97
CA GLU A 130 11.57 17.83 0.19
C GLU A 130 10.28 18.62 -0.11
N LYS A 131 10.08 19.03 -1.38
CA LYS A 131 8.84 19.67 -1.84
C LYS A 131 7.59 18.82 -1.57
N TYR A 132 7.69 17.50 -1.71
CA TYR A 132 6.57 16.55 -1.61
C TYR A 132 6.58 15.74 -0.33
N LEU A 133 7.74 15.57 0.27
CA LEU A 133 7.95 14.95 1.57
C LEU A 133 8.89 15.81 2.43
N PRO A 134 8.38 16.93 3.01
CA PRO A 134 9.19 17.84 3.81
C PRO A 134 9.83 17.15 5.00
N ASN A 135 11.04 17.58 5.40
CA ASN A 135 11.71 17.03 6.58
C ASN A 135 10.86 17.18 7.86
N SER A 136 10.07 18.26 7.96
CA SER A 136 9.15 18.49 9.08
C SER A 136 8.02 17.46 9.18
N ILE A 137 7.67 16.77 8.09
CA ILE A 137 6.72 15.64 8.07
C ILE A 137 7.43 14.37 8.52
N MET A 138 8.65 14.14 8.04
CA MET A 138 9.46 12.98 8.46
C MET A 138 9.72 13.00 9.96
N LEU A 139 10.11 14.15 10.53
CA LEU A 139 10.31 14.31 11.97
C LEU A 139 9.02 14.04 12.76
N ASP A 140 7.89 14.61 12.32
CA ASP A 140 6.60 14.38 12.98
C ASP A 140 6.19 12.89 12.97
N LEU A 141 6.41 12.19 11.86
CA LEU A 141 6.10 10.75 11.73
C LEU A 141 6.90 9.89 12.70
N VAL A 142 8.15 10.27 13.02
CA VAL A 142 9.03 9.53 13.93
C VAL A 142 9.04 10.08 15.36
N GLY A 143 8.14 11.03 15.68
CA GLY A 143 7.99 11.58 17.02
C GLY A 143 9.11 12.53 17.46
N LYS A 144 9.74 13.23 16.51
CA LYS A 144 10.77 14.24 16.74
C LYS A 144 10.30 15.65 16.38
#